data_AF-A0A2D0KWX9-F1
#
_entry.id   AF-A0A2D0KWX9-F1
#
_cell.length_a   1.000
_cell.length_b   1.000
_cell.length_c   1.000
_cell.angle_alpha   90.00
_cell.angle_beta   90.00
_cell.angle_gamma   90.00
#
_symmetry.space_group_name_H-M   'P 1'
#
loop_
_entity.id
_entity.type
_entity.pdbx_description
1 polymer ?
#
loop_
_entity_poly.entity_id
_entity_poly.type
_entity_poly.pdbx_seq_one_letter_code
_entity_poly.pdbx_strand_id
1 'polypeptide(L)' 'MLATHVEGIAFEQCGSEEGADIAVRMYMDFINMQPENGNRLSEKGREGLFILHDELIKAVEAGEFNTMPVIH' A
#
# COMPACT_ATOMS: atom_id res chain seq x y z
N MET A 1 3.32 1.20 -7.72
CA MET A 1 2.53 1.47 -6.52
C MET A 1 2.44 0.21 -5.67
N LEU A 2 2.78 0.33 -4.39
CA LEU A 2 2.80 -0.75 -3.40
C LEU A 2 1.49 -1.55 -3.33
N ALA A 3 0.32 -0.91 -3.46
CA ALA A 3 -0.97 -1.60 -3.44
C ALA A 3 -1.10 -2.63 -4.58
N THR A 4 -0.71 -2.23 -5.80
CA THR A 4 -0.66 -3.12 -6.97
C THR A 4 0.36 -4.24 -6.78
N HIS A 5 1.43 -3.99 -6.02
CA HIS A 5 2.47 -4.98 -5.75
C HIS A 5 2.03 -6.01 -4.69
N VAL A 6 1.38 -5.59 -3.61
CA VAL A 6 0.88 -6.47 -2.54
C VAL A 6 -0.21 -7.41 -3.08
N GLU A 7 -1.20 -6.86 -3.79
CA GLU A 7 -2.26 -7.65 -4.40
C GLU A 7 -1.72 -8.54 -5.53
N GLY A 8 -0.83 -8.01 -6.37
CA GLY A 8 -0.16 -8.76 -7.43
C GLY A 8 0.60 -9.97 -6.89
N ILE A 9 1.43 -9.80 -5.85
CA ILE A 9 2.15 -10.92 -5.20
C ILE A 9 1.17 -11.96 -4.68
N ALA A 10 0.11 -11.54 -3.99
CA ALA A 10 -0.85 -12.45 -3.39
C ALA A 10 -1.61 -13.26 -4.45
N PHE A 11 -2.04 -12.61 -5.54
CA PHE A 11 -2.74 -13.28 -6.64
C PHE A 11 -1.82 -14.16 -7.49
N GLU A 12 -0.57 -13.76 -7.72
CA GLU A 12 0.41 -14.57 -8.45
C GLU A 12 0.77 -15.86 -7.70
N GLN A 13 0.85 -15.81 -6.37
CA GLN A 13 1.25 -16.94 -5.55
C GLN A 13 0.11 -17.90 -5.20
N CYS A 14 -1.11 -17.39 -5.02
CA CYS A 14 -2.22 -18.15 -4.46
C CYS A 14 -3.47 -18.21 -5.37
N GLY A 15 -3.45 -17.56 -6.53
CA GLY A 15 -4.62 -17.47 -7.40
C GLY A 15 -5.71 -16.54 -6.87
N SER A 16 -6.80 -16.39 -7.62
CA SER A 16 -7.82 -15.35 -7.40
C SER A 16 -8.56 -15.44 -6.07
N GLU A 17 -8.89 -16.64 -5.59
CA GLU A 17 -9.77 -16.81 -4.41
C GLU A 17 -8.94 -16.70 -3.12
N GLU A 18 -7.86 -17.47 -3.01
CA GLU A 18 -6.98 -17.45 -1.83
C GLU A 18 -6.07 -16.21 -1.80
N GLY A 19 -5.71 -15.65 -2.97
CA GLY A 19 -4.88 -14.44 -3.06
C GLY A 19 -5.55 -13.21 -2.45
N ALA A 20 -6.88 -13.10 -2.53
CA ALA A 20 -7.60 -11.99 -1.90
C ALA A 20 -7.45 -12.02 -0.37
N ASP A 21 -7.63 -13.19 0.25
CA ASP A 21 -7.47 -13.37 1.70
C ASP A 21 -6.03 -13.16 2.16
N ILE A 22 -5.06 -13.61 1.36
CA ILE A 22 -3.63 -13.36 1.60
C ILE A 22 -3.33 -11.85 1.53
N ALA A 23 -3.84 -11.14 0.53
CA ALA A 23 -3.65 -9.70 0.40
C ALA A 23 -4.24 -8.94 1.60
N VAL A 24 -5.44 -9.31 2.05
CA VAL A 24 -6.05 -8.73 3.26
C VAL A 24 -5.16 -8.95 4.48
N ARG A 25 -4.63 -10.16 4.68
CA ARG A 25 -3.71 -10.46 5.79
C ARG A 25 -2.41 -9.67 5.70
N MET A 26 -1.85 -9.52 4.50
CA MET A 26 -0.66 -8.68 4.28
C MET A 26 -0.92 -7.21 4.63
N TYR A 27 -2.09 -6.68 4.28
CA TYR A 27 -2.48 -5.33 4.69
C TYR A 27 -2.71 -5.22 6.21
N MET A 28 -3.26 -6.24 6.86
CA MET A 28 -3.40 -6.26 8.32
C MET A 28 -2.02 -6.20 9.02
N ASP A 29 -0.99 -6.84 8.46
CA ASP A 29 0.39 -6.79 8.99
C ASP A 29 1.00 -5.37 8.92
N PHE A 30 0.46 -4.46 8.10
CA PHE A 30 0.90 -3.06 8.06
C PHE A 30 0.37 -2.23 9.22
N ILE A 31 -0.58 -2.76 9.99
CA ILE A 31 -1.25 -2.05 11.07
C ILE A 31 -0.97 -2.73 12.41
N ASN A 32 -0.39 -1.98 13.34
CA ASN A 32 -0.43 -2.33 14.76
C ASN A 32 -1.80 -1.94 15.32
N MET A 33 -2.70 -2.93 15.44
CA MET A 33 -4.02 -2.72 16.03
C MET A 33 -3.90 -2.39 17.52
N GLN A 34 -4.41 -1.23 17.92
CA GLN A 34 -4.40 -0.76 19.30
C GLN A 34 -5.76 -0.14 19.64
N PRO A 35 -6.69 -0.94 20.20
CA PRO A 35 -8.07 -0.50 20.43
C PRO A 35 -8.17 0.73 21.33
N GLU A 36 -7.25 0.86 22.29
CA GLU A 36 -7.29 1.90 23.32
C GLU A 36 -6.59 3.20 22.90
N ASN A 37 -5.60 3.13 22.02
CA ASN A 37 -4.70 4.24 21.69
C ASN A 37 -4.74 4.66 20.23
N GLY A 38 -5.64 4.06 19.44
CA GLY A 38 -5.72 4.23 18.00
C GLY A 38 -4.69 3.39 17.26
N ASN A 39 -5.09 2.84 16.12
CA ASN A 39 -4.21 2.02 15.28
C ASN A 39 -3.02 2.84 14.77
N ARG A 40 -1.86 2.21 14.71
CA ARG A 40 -0.62 2.82 14.18
C ARG A 40 -0.07 1.97 13.06
N LEU A 41 0.69 2.58 12.15
CA LEU A 41 1.46 1.79 11.19
C LEU A 41 2.49 0.94 11.91
N SER A 42 2.57 -0.34 11.53
CA SER A 42 3.67 -1.21 11.89
C SER A 42 4.97 -0.72 11.23
N GLU A 43 6.10 -1.34 11.55
CA GLU A 43 7.36 -1.02 10.87
C GLU A 43 7.26 -1.22 9.35
N LYS A 44 6.69 -2.37 8.94
CA LYS A 44 6.42 -2.65 7.52
C LYS A 44 5.44 -1.64 6.91
N GLY A 45 4.41 -1.24 7.65
CA GLY A 45 3.46 -0.22 7.18
C GLY A 45 4.12 1.13 6.95
N ARG A 46 5.08 1.53 7.79
CA ARG A 46 5.84 2.78 7.62
C ARG A 46 6.79 2.70 6.43
N GLU A 47 7.49 1.58 6.25
CA GLU A 47 8.35 1.34 5.10
C GLU A 47 7.57 1.33 3.78
N GLY A 48 6.42 0.66 3.76
CA GLY A 48 5.51 0.67 2.62
C GLY A 48 5.03 2.07 2.28
N LEU A 49 4.61 2.86 3.28
CA LEU A 49 4.21 4.25 3.07
C LEU A 49 5.36 5.10 2.52
N PHE A 50 6.59 4.89 3.00
CA PHE A 50 7.77 5.58 2.50
C PHE A 50 8.02 5.27 1.01
N ILE A 51 7.94 4.01 0.60
CA ILE A 51 8.07 3.60 -0.80
C ILE A 51 6.98 4.25 -1.66
N LEU A 52 5.72 4.22 -1.20
CA LEU A 52 4.60 4.85 -1.92
C LEU A 52 4.82 6.36 -2.11
N HIS A 53 5.30 7.03 -1.08
CA HIS A 53 5.57 8.45 -1.11
C HIS A 53 6.71 8.79 -2.10
N ASP A 54 7.81 8.02 -2.07
CA ASP A 54 8.94 8.20 -2.99
C ASP A 54 8.55 7.90 -4.45
N GLU A 55 7.77 6.84 -4.68
CA GLU A 55 7.23 6.52 -6.01
C GLU A 55 6.31 7.64 -6.52
N LEU A 56 5.45 8.19 -5.66
CA LEU A 56 4.56 9.29 -6.01
C LEU A 56 5.35 10.54 -6.42
N ILE A 57 6.40 10.91 -5.67
CA ILE A 57 7.26 12.03 -6.03
C ILE A 57 7.88 11.82 -7.42
N LYS A 58 8.46 10.64 -7.67
CA LYS A 58 9.07 10.31 -8.96
C LYS A 58 8.06 10.40 -10.12
N ALA A 59 6.84 9.92 -9.91
CA ALA A 59 5.76 10.01 -10.89
C ALA A 59 5.36 11.47 -11.18
N VAL A 60 5.27 12.30 -10.14
CA VAL A 60 5.04 13.75 -10.28
C VAL A 60 6.18 14.43 -11.06
N GLU A 61 7.43 14.14 -10.72
CA GLU A 61 8.61 14.68 -11.42
C GLU A 61 8.67 14.23 -12.89
N ALA A 62 8.20 13.02 -13.19
CA ALA A 62 8.09 12.50 -14.55
C ALA A 62 6.94 13.11 -15.36
N GLY A 63 6.11 13.98 -14.74
CA GLY A 63 4.95 14.60 -15.39
C GLY A 63 3.78 13.64 -15.63
N GLU A 64 3.74 12.52 -14.91
CA GLU A 64 2.70 11.49 -15.08
C GLU A 64 1.29 12.04 -14.72
N PHE A 65 1.23 13.07 -13.88
CA PHE A 65 0.03 13.79 -13.46
C PHE A 65 -0.11 15.18 -14.09
N ASN A 66 0.29 15.39 -15.35
CA ASN A 66 0.21 16.68 -16.07
C ASN A 66 -1.22 17.29 -16.18
N THR A 67 -2.25 16.64 -15.65
CA THR A 67 -3.56 17.24 -15.34
C THR A 67 -3.57 17.68 -13.87
N MET A 68 -3.77 18.98 -13.61
CA MET A 68 -3.69 19.59 -12.27
C MET A 68 -4.28 18.69 -11.17
N PRO A 69 -3.53 18.39 -10.09
CA PRO A 69 -4.08 17.63 -8.97
C PRO A 69 -5.17 18.45 -8.29
N VAL A 70 -6.39 17.90 -8.25
CA VAL A 70 -7.45 18.41 -7.37
C VAL A 70 -7.16 17.86 -5.97
N ILE A 71 -6.68 18.73 -5.09
CA ILE A 71 -6.60 18.40 -3.66
C ILE A 71 -8.04 18.48 -3.12
N HIS A 72 -8.59 17.34 -2.71
CA HIS A 72 -9.83 17.22 -1.95
C HIS A 72 -9.55 17.30 -0.45
#